data_AF-A0A6I7HQD3-F1
#
_entry.id   AF-A0A6I7HQD3-F1
#
_cell.length_a   1.000
_cell.length_b   1.000
_cell.length_c   1.000
_cell.angle_alpha   90.00
_cell.angle_beta   90.00
_cell.angle_gamma   90.00
#
_symmetry.space_group_name_H-M   'P 1'
#
loop_
_entity.id
_entity.type
_entity.pdbx_description
1 polymer ?
#
loop_
_entity_poly.entity_id
_entity_poly.type
_entity_poly.pdbx_seq_one_letter_code
_entity_poly.pdbx_strand_id
1 'polypeptide(L)'
;MPFFRRLLESNRFETAITVLILLNALTLGLETSPVLWARYGSLLYAIDHTLLAIFVLEILARLAVYRSRFFHDPWRVFDLLVIAISIVPATETVSILRAMRVLRLFRLISVVPSMRRVVGGLFSALPGMGSIFLLLGLVFYVSSVAATKLFATDFPELFGNIGKSAFTLFQVMTLEGWTGDVVRPVMALHPLAWVFFIPFIVATSFTVLNLFIGIIVSSMQAEHEIPSAGDQEDLKESQDLILAELRELRSEVAALRRASANPEMLGQL
;
A
#
# COMPACT_ATOMS: atom_id res chain seq x y z
N MET A 1 -23.97 -19.49 -15.91
CA MET A 1 -23.78 -18.02 -15.73
C MET A 1 -22.65 -17.40 -16.57
N PRO A 2 -22.37 -17.78 -17.84
CA PRO A 2 -21.33 -17.11 -18.64
C PRO A 2 -21.77 -15.75 -19.21
N PHE A 3 -23.06 -15.54 -19.44
CA PHE A 3 -23.61 -14.31 -19.99
C PHE A 3 -23.46 -13.10 -19.04
N PHE A 4 -23.86 -13.25 -17.77
CA PHE A 4 -23.71 -12.20 -16.75
C PHE A 4 -22.26 -11.80 -16.53
N ARG A 5 -21.34 -12.77 -16.60
CA ARG A 5 -19.91 -12.50 -16.51
C ARG A 5 -19.39 -11.67 -17.69
N ARG A 6 -19.77 -12.01 -18.93
CA ARG A 6 -19.43 -11.23 -20.13
C ARG A 6 -20.00 -9.82 -20.11
N LEU A 7 -21.19 -9.63 -19.53
CA LEU A 7 -21.81 -8.31 -19.40
C LEU A 7 -21.04 -7.44 -18.39
N LEU A 8 -20.70 -7.99 -17.23
CA LEU A 8 -19.94 -7.29 -16.17
C LEU A 8 -18.49 -6.99 -16.57
N GLU A 9 -17.89 -7.81 -17.43
CA GLU A 9 -16.52 -7.65 -17.95
C GLU A 9 -16.48 -6.81 -19.25
N SER A 10 -17.61 -6.23 -19.68
CA SER A 10 -17.64 -5.43 -20.91
C SER A 10 -17.12 -4.00 -20.69
N ASN A 11 -16.27 -3.50 -21.60
CA ASN A 11 -15.77 -2.11 -21.55
C ASN A 11 -16.90 -1.07 -21.48
N ARG A 12 -18.05 -1.36 -22.09
CA ARG A 12 -19.23 -0.46 -22.05
C ARG A 12 -19.79 -0.36 -20.64
N PHE A 13 -19.88 -1.49 -19.93
CA PHE A 13 -20.34 -1.52 -18.55
C PHE A 13 -19.34 -0.80 -17.63
N GLU A 14 -18.05 -1.05 -17.78
CA GLU A 14 -17.02 -0.33 -17.01
C GLU A 14 -17.03 1.18 -17.26
N THR A 15 -17.16 1.59 -18.52
CA THR A 15 -17.28 3.01 -18.89
C THR A 15 -18.53 3.63 -18.29
N ALA A 16 -19.67 2.93 -18.34
CA ALA A 16 -20.91 3.41 -17.73
C ALA A 16 -20.77 3.59 -16.21
N ILE A 17 -20.21 2.61 -15.50
CA ILE A 17 -19.95 2.72 -14.05
C ILE A 17 -19.00 3.88 -13.75
N THR A 18 -17.95 4.06 -14.56
CA THR A 18 -17.01 5.18 -14.41
C THR A 18 -17.72 6.53 -14.55
N VAL A 19 -18.58 6.68 -15.55
CA VAL A 19 -19.38 7.91 -15.74
C VAL A 19 -20.31 8.15 -14.55
N LEU A 20 -20.96 7.10 -14.02
CA LEU A 20 -21.81 7.22 -12.83
C LEU A 20 -21.02 7.62 -11.58
N ILE A 21 -19.79 7.15 -11.42
CA ILE A 21 -18.90 7.56 -10.32
C ILE A 21 -18.53 9.05 -10.46
N LEU A 22 -18.18 9.50 -11.66
CA LEU A 22 -17.87 10.91 -11.92
C LEU A 22 -19.09 11.80 -11.70
N LEU A 23 -20.28 11.35 -12.11
CA LEU A 23 -21.52 12.05 -11.82
C LEU A 23 -21.78 12.13 -10.31
N ASN A 24 -21.56 11.05 -9.57
CA ASN A 24 -21.70 11.04 -8.11
C ASN A 24 -20.70 11.98 -7.41
N ALA A 25 -19.47 12.07 -7.91
CA ALA A 25 -18.48 13.02 -7.43
C ALA A 25 -18.93 14.47 -7.64
N LEU A 26 -19.48 14.77 -8.82
CA LEU A 26 -20.01 16.09 -9.13
C LEU A 26 -21.19 16.42 -8.21
N THR A 27 -22.15 15.51 -8.04
CA THR A 27 -23.32 15.75 -7.19
C THR A 27 -22.90 16.02 -5.74
N LEU A 28 -21.95 15.27 -5.19
CA LEU A 28 -21.45 15.49 -3.84
C LEU A 28 -20.76 16.86 -3.68
N GLY A 29 -20.03 17.31 -4.70
CA GLY A 29 -19.49 18.67 -4.75
C GLY A 29 -20.58 19.74 -4.71
N LEU A 30 -21.69 19.53 -5.44
CA LEU A 30 -22.83 20.46 -5.44
C LEU A 30 -23.55 20.48 -4.07
N GLU A 31 -23.64 19.34 -3.37
CA GLU A 31 -24.23 19.25 -2.03
C GLU A 31 -23.47 20.07 -0.98
N THR A 32 -22.19 20.34 -1.21
CA THR A 32 -21.36 21.14 -0.29
C THR A 32 -21.74 22.63 -0.31
N SER A 33 -22.39 23.11 -1.38
CA SER A 33 -22.83 24.51 -1.49
C SER A 33 -24.18 24.72 -0.80
N PRO A 34 -24.28 25.57 0.25
CA PRO A 34 -25.56 25.86 0.90
C PRO A 34 -26.61 26.44 -0.04
N VAL A 35 -26.18 27.24 -1.03
CA VAL A 35 -27.06 27.89 -2.01
C VAL A 35 -27.68 26.88 -2.97
N LEU A 36 -26.89 25.91 -3.45
CA LEU A 36 -27.37 24.87 -4.36
C LEU A 36 -28.21 23.84 -3.63
N TRP A 37 -27.83 23.49 -2.40
CA TRP A 37 -28.61 22.60 -1.55
C TRP A 37 -30.00 23.18 -1.25
N ALA A 38 -30.09 24.48 -0.95
CA ALA A 38 -31.37 25.14 -0.70
C ALA A 38 -32.31 25.12 -1.92
N ARG A 39 -31.76 25.15 -3.15
CA ARG A 39 -32.56 25.19 -4.39
C ARG A 39 -32.85 23.81 -4.99
N TYR A 40 -31.90 22.88 -4.88
CA TYR A 40 -31.94 21.58 -5.58
C TYR A 40 -31.70 20.38 -4.65
N GLY A 41 -31.73 20.57 -3.32
CA GLY A 41 -31.37 19.52 -2.36
C GLY A 41 -32.17 18.22 -2.50
N SER A 42 -33.48 18.30 -2.78
CA SER A 42 -34.30 17.11 -3.00
C SER A 42 -33.89 16.32 -4.25
N LEU A 43 -33.55 17.02 -5.33
CA LEU A 43 -33.05 16.43 -6.57
C LEU A 43 -31.67 15.80 -6.36
N LEU A 44 -30.74 16.53 -5.71
CA LEU A 44 -29.40 16.02 -5.40
C LEU A 44 -29.48 14.76 -4.52
N TYR A 45 -30.31 14.78 -3.48
CA TYR A 45 -30.54 13.64 -2.61
C TYR A 45 -31.12 12.42 -3.35
N ALA A 46 -32.08 12.63 -4.25
CA ALA A 46 -32.66 11.58 -5.07
C ALA A 46 -31.64 10.97 -6.03
N ILE A 47 -30.79 11.81 -6.64
CA ILE A 47 -29.69 11.36 -7.49
C ILE A 47 -28.68 10.54 -6.69
N ASP A 48 -28.21 11.00 -5.52
CA ASP A 48 -27.27 10.24 -4.70
C ASP A 48 -27.84 8.87 -4.29
N HIS A 49 -29.10 8.82 -3.83
CA HIS A 49 -29.75 7.55 -3.46
C HIS A 49 -29.90 6.60 -4.64
N THR A 50 -30.22 7.13 -5.83
CA THR A 50 -30.34 6.31 -7.04
C THR A 50 -28.98 5.76 -7.47
N LEU A 51 -27.93 6.59 -7.46
CA LEU A 51 -26.56 6.18 -7.77
C LEU A 51 -26.06 5.14 -6.78
N LEU A 52 -26.32 5.33 -5.48
CA LEU A 52 -26.00 4.36 -4.45
C LEU A 52 -26.72 3.03 -4.70
N ALA A 53 -28.02 3.04 -5.01
CA ALA A 53 -28.78 1.83 -5.30
C ALA A 53 -28.20 1.07 -6.51
N ILE A 54 -27.82 1.78 -7.58
CA ILE A 54 -27.16 1.19 -8.76
C ILE A 54 -25.84 0.51 -8.35
N PHE A 55 -25.02 1.19 -7.54
CA PHE A 55 -23.75 0.65 -7.06
C PHE A 55 -23.92 -0.57 -6.15
N VAL A 56 -24.92 -0.57 -5.27
CA VAL A 56 -25.26 -1.73 -4.45
C VAL A 56 -25.64 -2.93 -5.33
N LEU A 57 -26.53 -2.71 -6.31
CA LEU A 57 -26.94 -3.76 -7.24
C LEU A 57 -25.75 -4.30 -8.06
N GLU A 58 -24.85 -3.42 -8.48
CA GLU A 58 -23.64 -3.78 -9.22
C GLU A 58 -22.69 -4.65 -8.38
N ILE A 59 -22.41 -4.29 -7.12
CA ILE A 59 -21.58 -5.12 -6.25
C ILE A 59 -22.26 -6.44 -5.89
N LEU A 60 -23.58 -6.46 -5.65
CA LEU A 60 -24.31 -7.70 -5.42
C LEU A 60 -24.26 -8.63 -6.64
N ALA A 61 -24.37 -8.07 -7.85
CA ALA A 61 -24.21 -8.84 -9.09
C ALA A 61 -22.79 -9.43 -9.22
N ARG A 62 -21.74 -8.64 -8.93
CA ARG A 62 -20.36 -9.15 -8.91
C ARG A 62 -20.17 -10.23 -7.83
N LEU A 63 -20.73 -10.04 -6.65
CA LEU A 63 -20.65 -11.03 -5.56
C LEU A 63 -21.33 -12.35 -5.95
N ALA A 64 -22.50 -12.30 -6.60
CA ALA A 64 -23.21 -13.48 -7.08
C ALA A 64 -22.44 -14.24 -8.18
N VAL A 65 -21.74 -13.52 -9.06
CA VAL A 65 -20.96 -14.10 -10.17
C VAL A 65 -19.62 -14.68 -9.71
N TYR A 66 -18.87 -13.95 -8.89
CA TYR A 66 -17.52 -14.35 -8.48
C TYR A 66 -17.51 -15.19 -7.19
N ARG A 67 -18.55 -15.11 -6.35
CA ARG A 67 -18.72 -15.88 -5.10
C ARG A 67 -17.46 -15.80 -4.23
N SER A 68 -16.84 -16.92 -3.86
CA SER A 68 -15.61 -16.95 -3.04
C SER A 68 -14.41 -16.25 -3.72
N ARG A 69 -14.34 -16.25 -5.06
CA ARG A 69 -13.28 -15.52 -5.79
C ARG A 69 -13.43 -14.00 -5.71
N PHE A 70 -14.56 -13.49 -5.21
CA PHE A 70 -14.74 -12.06 -4.95
C PHE A 70 -13.76 -11.58 -3.88
N PHE A 71 -13.57 -12.35 -2.81
CA PHE A 71 -12.75 -11.97 -1.65
C PHE A 71 -11.23 -12.08 -1.87
N HIS A 72 -10.81 -12.68 -3.00
CA HIS A 72 -9.40 -12.79 -3.36
C HIS A 72 -8.88 -11.59 -4.17
N ASP A 73 -9.77 -10.69 -4.59
CA ASP A 73 -9.42 -9.47 -5.33
C ASP A 73 -9.53 -8.26 -4.38
N PRO A 74 -8.40 -7.63 -3.99
CA PRO A 74 -8.40 -6.50 -3.05
C PRO A 74 -9.29 -5.34 -3.50
N TRP A 75 -9.42 -5.11 -4.80
CA TRP A 75 -10.22 -4.01 -5.35
C TRP A 75 -11.72 -4.25 -5.19
N ARG A 76 -12.16 -5.52 -5.29
CA ARG A 76 -13.56 -5.90 -5.06
C ARG A 76 -13.92 -5.83 -3.58
N VAL A 77 -13.00 -6.25 -2.72
CA VAL A 77 -13.17 -6.11 -1.26
C VAL A 77 -13.22 -4.65 -0.86
N PHE A 78 -12.36 -3.80 -1.44
CA PHE A 78 -12.39 -2.35 -1.24
C PHE A 78 -13.75 -1.74 -1.63
N ASP A 79 -14.26 -2.06 -2.82
CA ASP A 79 -15.57 -1.57 -3.25
C ASP A 79 -16.70 -2.02 -2.32
N LEU A 80 -16.65 -3.28 -1.86
CA LEU A 80 -17.62 -3.80 -0.90
C LEU A 80 -17.59 -3.02 0.42
N LEU A 81 -16.40 -2.74 0.97
CA LEU A 81 -16.25 -1.96 2.21
C LEU A 81 -16.79 -0.54 2.06
N VAL A 82 -16.45 0.11 0.96
CA VAL A 82 -16.87 1.49 0.67
C VAL A 82 -18.38 1.60 0.50
N ILE A 83 -19.01 0.62 -0.18
CA ILE A 83 -20.47 0.56 -0.29
C ILE A 83 -21.10 0.20 1.06
N ALA A 84 -20.51 -0.71 1.82
CA ALA A 84 -21.02 -1.08 3.15
C ALA A 84 -21.10 0.14 4.08
N ILE A 85 -20.04 0.96 4.14
CA ILE A 85 -20.02 2.23 4.89
C ILE A 85 -21.10 3.19 4.37
N SER A 86 -21.34 3.20 3.07
CA SER A 86 -22.32 4.08 2.42
C SER A 86 -23.78 3.71 2.72
N ILE A 87 -24.08 2.45 3.03
CA ILE A 87 -25.43 1.98 3.37
C ILE A 87 -25.77 2.25 4.84
N VAL A 88 -24.77 2.38 5.72
CA VAL A 88 -25.00 2.53 7.16
C VAL A 88 -25.96 3.71 7.43
N PRO A 89 -27.12 3.45 8.05
CA PRO A 89 -28.09 4.49 8.35
C PRO A 89 -27.50 5.48 9.35
N ALA A 90 -27.83 6.76 9.17
CA ALA A 90 -27.28 7.83 9.98
C ALA A 90 -27.93 7.83 11.37
N THR A 91 -27.38 7.07 12.32
CA THR A 91 -27.68 7.23 13.75
C THR A 91 -26.75 8.29 14.34
N GLU A 92 -27.20 8.99 15.40
CA GLU A 92 -26.45 10.11 16.00
C GLU A 92 -25.05 9.70 16.48
N THR A 93 -24.89 8.45 16.95
CA THR A 93 -23.63 7.90 17.46
C THR A 93 -22.55 7.74 16.38
N VAL A 94 -22.91 7.70 15.09
CA VAL A 94 -21.98 7.50 13.97
C VAL A 94 -22.00 8.65 12.96
N SER A 95 -22.10 9.89 13.44
CA SER A 95 -22.06 11.08 12.58
C SER A 95 -20.83 11.12 11.66
N ILE A 96 -19.68 10.60 12.11
CA ILE A 96 -18.47 10.47 11.29
C ILE A 96 -18.70 9.54 10.08
N LEU A 97 -19.44 8.44 10.25
CA LEU A 97 -19.74 7.53 9.13
C LEU A 97 -20.59 8.20 8.03
N ARG A 98 -21.35 9.24 8.39
CA ARG A 98 -22.04 10.09 7.41
C ARG A 98 -21.04 10.81 6.52
N ALA A 99 -20.01 11.41 7.10
CA ALA A 99 -18.94 12.08 6.35
C ALA A 99 -18.12 11.06 5.54
N MET A 100 -17.89 9.86 6.07
CA MET A 100 -17.20 8.77 5.37
C MET A 100 -17.92 8.25 4.12
N ARG A 101 -19.16 8.69 3.85
CA ARG A 101 -19.82 8.41 2.56
C ARG A 101 -19.03 9.00 1.39
N VAL A 102 -18.27 10.09 1.58
CA VAL A 102 -17.35 10.65 0.59
C VAL A 102 -16.29 9.65 0.13
N LEU A 103 -15.98 8.64 0.95
CA LEU A 103 -15.04 7.59 0.59
C LEU A 103 -15.51 6.79 -0.65
N ARG A 104 -16.81 6.83 -1.00
CA ARG A 104 -17.32 6.24 -2.25
C ARG A 104 -16.69 6.81 -3.51
N LEU A 105 -16.15 8.03 -3.45
CA LEU A 105 -15.42 8.61 -4.56
C LEU A 105 -14.10 7.88 -4.83
N PHE A 106 -13.52 7.22 -3.83
CA PHE A 106 -12.32 6.40 -4.02
C PHE A 106 -12.59 5.15 -4.87
N ARG A 107 -13.84 4.79 -5.15
CA ARG A 107 -14.16 3.78 -6.16
C ARG A 107 -13.64 4.14 -7.56
N LEU A 108 -13.35 5.41 -7.82
CA LEU A 108 -12.65 5.80 -9.04
C LEU A 108 -11.28 5.10 -9.13
N ILE A 109 -10.57 4.95 -8.01
CA ILE A 109 -9.30 4.23 -7.94
C ILE A 109 -9.50 2.76 -8.30
N SER A 110 -10.55 2.14 -7.76
CA SER A 110 -10.85 0.74 -8.02
C SER A 110 -11.48 0.51 -9.39
N VAL A 111 -11.99 1.48 -10.13
CA VAL A 111 -12.55 1.24 -11.48
C VAL A 111 -11.57 1.62 -12.58
N VAL A 112 -10.72 2.63 -12.35
CA VAL A 112 -9.78 3.14 -13.35
C VAL A 112 -8.45 2.37 -13.29
N PRO A 113 -8.07 1.61 -14.36
CA PRO A 113 -6.88 0.75 -14.32
C PRO A 113 -5.56 1.51 -14.12
N SER A 114 -5.45 2.75 -14.60
CA SER A 114 -4.26 3.59 -14.34
C SER A 114 -4.12 3.93 -12.86
N MET A 115 -5.23 4.26 -12.18
CA MET A 115 -5.20 4.56 -10.74
C MET A 115 -4.91 3.30 -9.91
N ARG A 116 -5.49 2.14 -10.28
CA ARG A 116 -5.13 0.85 -9.67
C ARG A 116 -3.64 0.57 -9.76
N ARG A 117 -3.02 0.84 -10.91
CA ARG A 117 -1.57 0.65 -11.10
C ARG A 117 -0.74 1.55 -10.19
N VAL A 118 -1.09 2.83 -10.10
CA VAL A 118 -0.38 3.80 -9.24
C VAL A 118 -0.48 3.39 -7.76
N VAL A 119 -1.70 3.16 -7.27
CA VAL A 119 -1.94 2.79 -5.87
C VAL A 119 -1.40 1.40 -5.55
N GLY A 120 -1.56 0.45 -6.48
CA GLY A 120 -0.98 -0.88 -6.38
C GLY A 120 0.55 -0.85 -6.31
N GLY A 121 1.20 0.01 -7.09
CA GLY A 121 2.65 0.24 -7.04
C GLY A 121 3.12 0.77 -5.68
N LEU A 122 2.37 1.72 -5.12
CA LEU A 122 2.64 2.24 -3.77
C LEU A 122 2.52 1.13 -2.71
N PHE A 123 1.47 0.32 -2.77
CA PHE A 123 1.27 -0.79 -1.83
C PHE A 123 2.29 -1.92 -2.04
N SER A 124 2.74 -2.19 -3.26
CA SER A 124 3.73 -3.24 -3.53
C SER A 124 5.12 -2.95 -2.98
N ALA A 125 5.42 -1.68 -2.67
CA ALA A 125 6.68 -1.29 -2.03
C ALA A 125 6.68 -1.54 -0.50
N LEU A 126 5.51 -1.63 0.14
CA LEU A 126 5.39 -1.75 1.60
C LEU A 126 5.87 -3.10 2.19
N PRO A 127 5.63 -4.28 1.56
CA PRO A 127 6.00 -5.57 2.14
C PRO A 127 7.49 -5.72 2.43
N GLY A 128 8.36 -5.13 1.59
CA GLY A 128 9.81 -5.13 1.81
C GLY A 128 10.25 -4.41 3.10
N MET A 129 9.32 -3.74 3.78
CA MET A 129 9.58 -2.84 4.91
C MET A 129 8.82 -3.19 6.18
N GLY A 130 8.07 -4.30 6.17
CA GLY A 130 7.26 -4.69 7.32
C GLY A 130 8.06 -4.73 8.62
N SER A 131 9.34 -5.13 8.56
CA SER A 131 10.26 -5.14 9.71
C SER A 131 10.54 -3.74 10.27
N ILE A 132 10.74 -2.74 9.40
CA ILE A 132 10.98 -1.34 9.81
C ILE A 132 9.70 -0.75 10.40
N PHE A 133 8.54 -0.98 9.77
CA PHE A 133 7.25 -0.55 10.32
C PHE A 133 6.98 -1.18 11.70
N LEU A 134 7.31 -2.45 11.89
CA LEU A 134 7.18 -3.13 13.17
C LEU A 134 8.11 -2.51 14.23
N LEU A 135 9.36 -2.24 13.88
CA LEU A 135 10.32 -1.59 14.77
C LEU A 135 9.86 -0.17 15.14
N LEU A 136 9.44 0.63 14.16
CA LEU A 136 8.92 1.98 14.38
C LEU A 136 7.69 1.92 15.30
N GLY A 137 6.75 1.02 15.02
CA GLY A 137 5.55 0.82 15.84
C GLY A 137 5.87 0.41 17.28
N LEU A 138 6.88 -0.45 17.49
CA LEU A 138 7.33 -0.84 18.82
C LEU A 138 7.94 0.34 19.58
N VAL A 139 8.86 1.08 18.96
CA VAL A 139 9.45 2.31 19.54
C VAL A 139 8.35 3.29 19.91
N PHE A 140 7.40 3.50 18.99
CA PHE A 140 6.29 4.42 19.16
C PHE A 140 5.37 4.02 20.33
N TYR A 141 5.03 2.73 20.43
CA TYR A 141 4.23 2.20 21.53
C TYR A 141 4.93 2.33 22.89
N VAL A 142 6.20 1.92 22.97
CA VAL A 142 7.00 2.02 24.21
C VAL A 142 7.13 3.47 24.65
N SER A 143 7.42 4.39 23.73
CA SER A 143 7.48 5.82 24.02
C SER A 143 6.12 6.38 24.45
N SER A 144 5.00 5.92 23.87
CA SER A 144 3.66 6.35 24.26
C SER A 144 3.31 5.94 25.71
N VAL A 145 3.66 4.71 26.10
CA VAL A 145 3.50 4.24 27.48
C VAL A 145 4.40 5.05 28.42
N ALA A 146 5.67 5.25 28.06
CA ALA A 146 6.62 6.02 28.87
C ALA A 146 6.17 7.47 29.06
N ALA A 147 5.76 8.17 28.00
CA ALA A 147 5.28 9.55 28.06
C ALA A 147 4.02 9.65 28.93
N THR A 148 3.09 8.70 28.81
CA THR A 148 1.90 8.62 29.69
C THR A 148 2.33 8.49 31.15
N LYS A 149 3.30 7.63 31.46
CA LYS A 149 3.75 7.43 32.85
C LYS A 149 4.53 8.61 33.41
N LEU A 150 5.28 9.32 32.57
CA LEU A 150 6.14 10.43 32.99
C LEU A 150 5.38 11.76 33.11
N PHE A 151 4.43 12.03 32.22
CA PHE A 151 3.89 13.38 32.02
C PHE A 151 2.36 13.48 32.14
N ALA A 152 1.61 12.37 32.29
CA ALA A 152 0.14 12.42 32.32
C ALA A 152 -0.44 13.28 33.44
N THR A 153 0.22 13.30 34.61
CA THR A 153 -0.25 14.03 35.79
C THR A 153 -0.25 15.53 35.55
N ASP A 154 0.84 16.05 35.00
CA ASP A 154 1.04 17.49 34.79
C ASP A 154 0.52 17.98 33.42
N PHE A 155 0.42 17.07 32.44
CA PHE A 155 -0.03 17.36 31.07
C PHE A 155 -1.11 16.36 30.59
N PRO A 156 -2.30 16.32 31.21
CA PRO A 156 -3.35 15.35 30.89
C PRO A 156 -3.95 15.51 29.48
N GLU A 157 -3.84 16.69 28.87
CA GLU A 157 -4.28 16.91 27.49
C GLU A 157 -3.33 16.33 26.45
N LEU A 158 -2.03 16.30 26.74
CA LEU A 158 -1.01 15.76 25.83
C LEU A 158 -0.73 14.28 26.10
N PHE A 159 -0.72 13.87 27.37
CA PHE A 159 -0.22 12.56 27.79
C PHE A 159 -1.18 11.79 28.71
N GLY A 160 -2.40 12.28 28.95
CA GLY A 160 -3.31 11.71 29.95
C GLY A 160 -3.73 10.24 29.74
N ASN A 161 -3.55 9.72 28.53
CA ASN A 161 -3.67 8.29 28.24
C ASN A 161 -2.76 7.92 27.07
N ILE A 162 -2.61 6.62 26.81
CA ILE A 162 -1.73 6.09 25.75
C ILE A 162 -2.10 6.66 24.38
N GLY A 163 -3.38 6.87 24.07
CA GLY A 163 -3.83 7.42 22.79
C GLY A 163 -3.45 8.90 22.63
N LYS A 164 -3.65 9.72 23.66
CA LYS A 164 -3.20 11.12 23.69
C LYS A 164 -1.67 11.20 23.54
N SER A 165 -0.94 10.38 24.29
CA SER A 165 0.52 10.30 24.20
C SER A 165 0.98 9.88 22.81
N ALA A 166 0.34 8.88 22.19
CA ALA A 166 0.64 8.45 20.84
C ALA A 166 0.39 9.57 19.81
N PHE A 167 -0.71 10.32 19.95
CA PHE A 167 -0.99 11.47 19.08
C PHE A 167 0.04 12.58 19.25
N THR A 168 0.38 12.96 20.48
CA THR A 168 1.41 13.97 20.77
C THR A 168 2.78 13.53 20.26
N LEU A 169 3.16 12.26 20.43
CA LEU A 169 4.41 11.73 19.90
C LEU A 169 4.41 11.63 18.38
N PHE A 170 3.24 11.49 17.75
CA PHE A 170 3.11 11.55 16.29
C PHE A 170 3.42 12.96 15.80
N GLN A 171 2.83 13.96 16.44
CA GLN A 171 3.14 15.37 16.19
C GLN A 171 4.64 15.65 16.35
N VAL A 172 5.25 15.21 17.47
CA VAL A 172 6.70 15.34 17.71
C VAL A 172 7.52 14.63 16.64
N MET A 173 7.15 13.42 16.21
CA MET A 173 7.83 12.68 15.14
C MET A 173 7.80 13.45 13.80
N THR A 174 6.71 14.15 13.50
CA THR A 174 6.61 15.02 12.31
C THR A 174 7.37 16.34 12.43
N LEU A 175 7.98 16.60 13.60
CA LEU A 175 8.65 17.86 13.95
C LEU A 175 7.74 19.09 13.90
N GLU A 176 6.43 18.90 13.89
CA GLU A 176 5.44 19.96 13.96
C GLU A 176 5.28 20.39 15.42
N GLY A 177 5.39 21.68 15.72
CA GLY A 177 5.15 22.24 17.07
C GLY A 177 6.06 21.72 18.21
N TRP A 178 6.94 20.74 17.96
CA TRP A 178 7.50 19.88 19.00
C TRP A 178 8.25 20.63 20.10
N THR A 179 8.93 21.72 19.76
CA THR A 179 9.64 22.54 20.75
C THR A 179 8.69 23.44 21.53
N GLY A 180 7.82 24.18 20.85
CA GLY A 180 7.00 25.24 21.45
C GLY A 180 5.77 24.71 22.18
N ASP A 181 5.09 23.73 21.58
CA ASP A 181 3.79 23.25 22.04
C ASP A 181 3.91 22.04 22.96
N VAL A 182 5.06 21.34 22.93
CA VAL A 182 5.27 20.11 23.70
C VAL A 182 6.49 20.22 24.62
N VAL A 183 7.71 20.23 24.09
CA VAL A 183 8.92 20.00 24.89
C VAL A 183 9.24 21.16 25.84
N ARG A 184 9.13 22.43 25.42
CA ARG A 184 9.39 23.58 26.32
C ARG A 184 8.38 23.67 27.48
N PRO A 185 7.06 23.55 27.26
CA PRO A 185 6.09 23.46 28.35
C PRO A 185 6.42 22.31 29.31
N VAL A 186 6.71 21.12 28.78
CA VAL A 186 7.06 19.96 29.61
C VAL A 186 8.35 20.20 30.40
N MET A 187 9.37 20.84 29.80
CA MET A 187 10.62 21.16 30.49
C MET A 187 10.47 22.22 31.60
N ALA A 188 9.41 23.05 31.55
CA ALA A 188 9.16 24.01 32.61
C ALA A 188 8.82 23.33 33.95
N LEU A 189 8.23 22.13 33.91
CA LEU A 189 7.92 21.31 35.10
C LEU A 189 8.89 20.12 35.26
N HIS A 190 9.42 19.59 34.16
CA HIS A 190 10.35 18.47 34.14
C HIS A 190 11.64 18.85 33.38
N PRO A 191 12.62 19.52 34.02
CA PRO A 191 13.80 20.07 33.33
C PRO A 191 14.62 19.07 32.51
N LEU A 192 14.56 17.77 32.84
CA LEU A 192 15.24 16.69 32.13
C LEU A 192 14.39 16.02 31.03
N ALA A 193 13.20 16.55 30.70
CA ALA A 193 12.33 15.94 29.69
C ALA A 193 12.98 15.86 28.29
N TRP A 194 13.95 16.73 27.98
CA TRP A 194 14.72 16.64 26.73
C TRP A 194 15.46 15.29 26.60
N VAL A 195 15.82 14.64 27.71
CA VAL A 195 16.45 13.29 27.70
C VAL A 195 15.49 12.23 27.16
N PHE A 196 14.19 12.44 27.23
CA PHE A 196 13.19 11.58 26.62
C PHE A 196 12.92 11.99 25.16
N PHE A 197 12.63 13.26 24.91
CA PHE A 197 12.18 13.71 23.59
C PHE A 197 13.29 13.74 22.54
N ILE A 198 14.52 14.13 22.88
CA ILE A 198 15.61 14.22 21.90
C ILE A 198 15.99 12.83 21.35
N PRO A 199 16.23 11.79 22.18
CA PRO A 199 16.47 10.45 21.66
C PRO A 199 15.29 9.89 20.86
N PHE A 200 14.05 10.16 21.29
CA PHE A 200 12.86 9.78 20.53
C PHE A 200 12.85 10.42 19.12
N ILE A 201 13.11 11.73 19.03
CA ILE A 201 13.16 12.46 17.75
C ILE A 201 14.28 11.90 16.86
N VAL A 202 15.48 11.71 17.41
CA VAL A 202 16.62 11.18 16.64
C VAL A 202 16.31 9.77 16.13
N ALA A 203 15.81 8.89 16.99
CA ALA A 203 15.51 7.51 16.63
C ALA A 203 14.39 7.41 15.57
N THR A 204 13.31 8.16 15.74
CA THR A 204 12.18 8.15 14.80
C THR A 204 12.53 8.82 13.48
N SER A 205 13.20 9.97 13.50
CA SER A 205 13.66 10.65 12.28
C SER A 205 14.63 9.79 11.48
N PHE A 206 15.58 9.14 12.16
CA PHE A 206 16.51 8.20 11.53
C PHE A 206 15.79 7.00 10.92
N THR A 207 14.80 6.44 11.64
CA THR A 207 14.01 5.31 11.15
C THR A 207 13.17 5.69 9.93
N VAL A 208 12.50 6.85 9.94
CA VAL A 208 11.72 7.36 8.80
C VAL A 208 12.63 7.65 7.59
N LEU A 209 13.83 8.21 7.82
CA LEU A 209 14.81 8.41 6.75
C LEU A 209 15.27 7.07 6.14
N ASN A 210 15.59 6.08 6.98
CA ASN A 210 15.96 4.75 6.50
C ASN A 210 14.82 4.02 5.79
N LEU A 211 13.57 4.24 6.21
CA LEU A 211 12.40 3.76 5.50
C LEU A 211 12.37 4.37 4.09
N PHE A 212 12.51 5.68 3.95
CA PHE A 212 12.52 6.35 2.65
C PHE A 212 13.66 5.86 1.74
N ILE A 213 14.87 5.76 2.27
CA ILE A 213 16.03 5.22 1.56
C ILE A 213 15.75 3.78 1.12
N GLY A 214 15.19 2.95 2.00
CA GLY A 214 14.80 1.59 1.66
C GLY A 214 13.81 1.53 0.49
N ILE A 215 12.87 2.48 0.37
CA ILE A 215 11.82 2.45 -0.66
C ILE A 215 12.47 2.74 -1.99
N ILE A 216 13.32 3.77 -2.00
CA ILE A 216 14.08 4.16 -3.18
C ILE A 216 15.01 3.02 -3.62
N VAL A 217 15.79 2.46 -2.69
CA VAL A 217 16.73 1.38 -3.01
C VAL A 217 16.00 0.15 -3.53
N SER A 218 14.92 -0.27 -2.87
CA SER A 218 14.11 -1.41 -3.32
C SER A 218 13.49 -1.16 -4.70
N SER A 219 13.05 0.08 -4.97
CA SER A 219 12.47 0.44 -6.27
C SER A 219 13.53 0.48 -7.38
N MET A 220 14.74 0.97 -7.08
CA MET A 220 15.87 1.01 -8.03
C MET A 220 16.45 -0.38 -8.33
N GLN A 221 16.52 -1.24 -7.30
CA GLN A 221 16.95 -2.64 -7.46
C GLN A 221 15.95 -3.43 -8.31
N ALA A 222 14.65 -3.19 -8.14
CA ALA A 222 13.63 -3.83 -8.97
C ALA A 222 13.78 -3.50 -10.47
N GLU A 223 14.41 -2.38 -10.83
CA GLU A 223 14.69 -2.01 -12.22
C GLU A 223 15.99 -2.66 -12.76
N HIS A 224 16.97 -2.91 -11.90
CA HIS A 224 18.26 -3.54 -12.26
C HIS A 224 18.24 -5.07 -12.19
N GLU A 225 17.36 -5.66 -11.38
CA GLU A 225 17.23 -7.12 -11.25
C GLU A 225 16.37 -7.78 -12.34
N ILE A 226 15.66 -6.99 -13.16
CA ILE A 226 15.07 -7.50 -14.40
C ILE A 226 16.26 -7.68 -15.35
N PRO A 227 16.75 -8.92 -15.58
CA PRO A 227 17.85 -9.11 -16.50
C PRO A 227 17.38 -8.59 -17.84
N SER A 228 18.13 -7.67 -18.42
CA SER A 228 17.79 -7.19 -19.75
C SER A 228 17.77 -8.39 -20.69
N ALA A 229 16.94 -8.37 -21.75
CA ALA A 229 16.89 -9.49 -22.69
C ALA A 229 18.29 -9.83 -23.23
N GLY A 230 19.18 -8.83 -23.34
CA GLY A 230 20.61 -9.00 -23.64
C GLY A 230 21.37 -9.80 -22.59
N ASP A 231 21.21 -9.51 -21.29
CA ASP A 231 21.93 -10.24 -20.22
C ASP A 231 21.57 -11.74 -20.18
N GLN A 232 20.33 -12.10 -20.52
CA GLN A 232 19.93 -13.52 -20.60
C GLN A 232 20.46 -14.22 -21.84
N GLU A 233 20.56 -13.51 -22.98
CA GLU A 233 21.15 -14.02 -24.21
C GLU A 233 22.66 -14.23 -24.02
N ASP A 234 23.37 -13.25 -23.47
CA ASP A 234 24.81 -13.31 -23.19
C ASP A 234 25.16 -14.46 -22.21
N LEU A 235 24.33 -14.66 -21.17
CA LEU A 235 24.53 -15.74 -20.21
C LEU A 235 24.27 -17.11 -20.82
N LYS A 236 23.29 -17.24 -21.72
CA LYS A 236 23.03 -18.49 -22.46
C LYS A 236 24.16 -18.78 -23.43
N GLU A 237 24.59 -17.79 -24.20
CA GLU A 237 25.70 -17.94 -25.15
C GLU A 237 26.98 -18.36 -24.43
N SER A 238 27.28 -17.73 -23.29
CA SER A 238 28.41 -18.11 -22.44
C SER A 238 28.31 -19.55 -21.90
N GLN A 239 27.11 -19.99 -21.48
CA GLN A 239 26.88 -21.36 -21.03
C GLN A 239 27.05 -22.37 -22.17
N ASP A 240 26.54 -22.05 -23.35
CA ASP A 240 26.64 -22.92 -24.53
C ASP A 240 28.11 -23.08 -24.98
N LEU A 241 28.90 -22.00 -24.94
CA LEU A 241 30.34 -22.03 -25.18
C LEU A 241 31.08 -22.91 -24.17
N ILE A 242 30.81 -22.75 -22.86
CA ILE A 242 31.43 -23.56 -21.80
C ILE A 242 31.08 -25.05 -21.98
N LEU A 243 29.83 -25.37 -22.33
CA LEU A 243 29.39 -26.74 -22.58
C LEU A 243 30.05 -27.35 -23.82
N ALA A 244 30.29 -26.55 -24.87
CA ALA A 244 31.03 -26.98 -26.05
C ALA A 244 32.49 -27.33 -25.68
N GLU A 245 33.17 -26.44 -24.96
CA GLU A 245 34.56 -26.63 -24.50
C GLU A 245 34.69 -27.88 -23.60
N LEU A 246 33.75 -28.08 -22.67
CA LEU A 246 33.74 -29.26 -21.80
C LEU A 246 33.52 -30.57 -22.58
N ARG A 247 32.76 -30.55 -23.67
CA ARG A 247 32.58 -31.72 -24.54
C ARG A 247 33.87 -32.04 -25.29
N GLU A 248 34.56 -31.02 -25.79
CA GLU A 248 35.84 -31.16 -26.48
C GLU A 248 36.91 -31.73 -25.54
N LEU A 249 37.10 -31.13 -24.36
CA LEU A 249 38.01 -31.62 -23.32
C LEU A 249 37.70 -33.06 -22.91
N ARG A 250 36.43 -33.42 -22.73
CA ARG A 250 36.04 -34.81 -22.41
C ARG A 250 36.41 -35.78 -23.53
N SER A 251 36.26 -35.36 -24.79
CA SER A 251 36.62 -36.18 -25.95
C SER A 251 38.13 -36.41 -26.04
N GLU A 252 38.93 -35.37 -25.77
CA GLU A 252 40.40 -35.44 -25.76
C GLU A 252 40.91 -36.32 -24.61
N VAL A 253 40.39 -36.12 -23.40
CA VAL A 253 40.71 -36.99 -22.24
C VAL A 253 40.35 -38.45 -22.52
N ALA A 254 39.22 -38.71 -23.19
CA ALA A 254 38.82 -40.06 -23.57
C ALA A 254 39.73 -40.68 -24.64
N ALA A 255 40.30 -39.87 -25.54
CA ALA A 255 41.29 -40.30 -26.53
C ALA A 255 42.65 -40.60 -25.86
N LEU A 256 43.12 -39.72 -24.98
CA LEU A 256 44.35 -39.90 -24.20
C LEU A 256 44.29 -41.15 -23.30
N ARG A 257 43.16 -41.37 -22.61
CA ARG A 257 42.94 -42.60 -21.81
C ARG A 257 42.96 -43.87 -22.65
N ARG A 258 42.46 -43.83 -23.89
CA ARG A 258 42.52 -44.97 -24.82
C ARG A 258 43.95 -45.22 -25.32
N ALA A 259 44.71 -44.16 -25.60
CA ALA A 259 46.12 -44.27 -25.99
C ALA A 259 47.00 -44.80 -24.84
N SER A 260 46.77 -44.37 -23.60
CA SER A 260 47.54 -44.85 -22.45
C SER A 260 47.18 -46.28 -22.01
N ALA A 261 45.95 -46.74 -22.30
CA ALA A 261 45.50 -48.10 -22.01
C ALA A 261 45.99 -49.15 -23.04
N ASN A 262 46.60 -48.73 -24.16
CA ASN A 262 47.05 -49.63 -25.22
C ASN A 262 48.52 -49.34 -25.62
N PRO A 263 49.52 -49.90 -24.91
CA PRO A 263 50.94 -49.60 -25.13
C PRO A 263 51.47 -50.01 -26.51
N GLU A 264 50.75 -50.82 -27.28
CA GLU A 264 51.21 -51.37 -28.57
C GLU A 264 51.14 -50.37 -29.74
N MET A 265 50.48 -49.21 -29.60
CA MET A 265 50.45 -48.19 -30.66
C MET A 265 51.60 -47.16 -30.64
N LEU A 266 52.45 -47.16 -29.62
CA LEU A 266 53.63 -46.26 -29.59
C LEU A 266 54.85 -46.83 -30.35
N GLY A 267 54.72 -48.02 -30.94
CA GLY A 267 55.79 -48.71 -31.68
C GLY A 267 55.72 -48.64 -33.21
N GLN A 268 54.82 -47.85 -33.79
CA GLN A 268 54.72 -47.69 -35.26
C GLN A 268 54.63 -46.22 -35.73
N LEU A 269 55.22 -45.30 -34.96
CA LEU A 269 55.77 -44.03 -35.49
C LEU A 269 57.29 -44.14 -35.47
#